data_AF-A0A2P7TPJ0-F1
#
_entry.id   AF-A0A2P7TPJ0-F1
#
_cell.length_a   1.000
_cell.length_b   1.000
_cell.length_c   1.000
_cell.angle_alpha   90.00
_cell.angle_beta   90.00
_cell.angle_gamma   90.00
#
_symmetry.space_group_name_H-M   'P 1'
#
loop_
_entity.id
_entity.type
_entity.pdbx_description
1 polymer ?
#
loop_
_entity_poly.entity_id
_entity_poly.type
_entity_poly.pdbx_seq_one_letter_code
_entity_poly.pdbx_strand_id
1 'polypeptide(L)'
;MQKKLFVFICLLLFVVNTISAQMSRASMLKTTTNMNRAEVAAVKIVPDWSGYMETPDLPGLKVRERHYIIGNTQKLDMEVISAKHATGNFTASTCNENRTINGWQTITLLPNTPQVLHFETTDACNNGWWWQVANFNILTNWSDWTVDQGTQIKARMRYNFTTQGVKFIQVELQAPQTCRFLFATKVCQADDVALNGWRPVQLQQEEAKVYNFDLRNTCQDGWWWQIKNYYKNSPGFGNDLELNPTD
;
A
#
# COMPACT_ATOMS: atom_id res chain seq x y z
N MET A 1 -19.01 56.20 50.50
CA MET A 1 -19.31 55.06 51.39
C MET A 1 -19.05 53.79 50.60
N GLN A 2 -17.83 53.25 50.57
CA GLN A 2 -17.31 52.25 51.53
C GLN A 2 -18.27 51.07 51.74
N LYS A 3 -17.99 49.93 51.11
CA LYS A 3 -17.24 48.79 51.69
C LYS A 3 -18.09 47.98 52.67
N LYS A 4 -18.59 46.82 52.22
CA LYS A 4 -18.48 45.50 52.88
C LYS A 4 -18.54 44.43 51.77
N LEU A 5 -17.39 43.85 51.43
CA LEU A 5 -17.01 42.46 51.76
C LEU A 5 -17.66 41.49 50.74
N PHE A 6 -16.98 41.03 49.69
CA PHE A 6 -15.83 40.10 49.69
C PHE A 6 -16.02 38.96 50.68
N VAL A 7 -15.79 37.72 50.20
CA VAL A 7 -16.00 36.42 50.85
C VAL A 7 -17.39 35.83 50.62
N PHE A 8 -17.59 35.20 49.46
CA PHE A 8 -18.04 33.81 49.35
C PHE A 8 -17.80 33.27 47.92
N ILE A 9 -16.56 33.47 47.44
CA ILE A 9 -15.93 32.51 46.54
C ILE A 9 -15.36 31.43 47.49
N CYS A 10 -15.51 30.15 47.14
CA CYS A 10 -14.89 28.95 47.75
C CYS A 10 -15.77 27.94 48.51
N LEU A 11 -17.08 27.82 48.27
CA LEU A 11 -17.81 26.63 48.72
C LEU A 11 -19.06 26.30 47.89
N LEU A 12 -18.84 25.98 46.62
CA LEU A 12 -19.72 25.09 45.84
C LEU A 12 -18.94 24.42 44.68
N LEU A 13 -17.62 24.27 44.87
CA LEU A 13 -16.82 23.24 44.23
C LEU A 13 -16.78 22.08 45.23
N PHE A 14 -17.53 21.03 44.93
CA PHE A 14 -17.45 19.63 45.42
C PHE A 14 -18.86 19.02 45.51
N VAL A 15 -19.53 18.88 44.37
CA VAL A 15 -20.16 17.59 44.06
C VAL A 15 -19.69 17.20 42.66
N VAL A 16 -19.03 16.07 42.65
CA VAL A 16 -18.26 15.45 41.60
C VAL A 16 -19.20 14.65 40.70
N ASN A 17 -18.92 14.64 39.40
CA ASN A 17 -19.32 13.66 38.38
C ASN A 17 -20.80 13.66 37.93
N THR A 18 -21.21 13.38 36.69
CA THR A 18 -20.62 13.13 35.36
C THR A 18 -21.82 12.86 34.43
N ILE A 19 -21.64 13.02 33.11
CA ILE A 19 -22.39 12.32 32.03
C ILE A 19 -23.84 12.78 31.78
N SER A 20 -24.03 13.60 30.74
CA SER A 20 -24.78 13.23 29.51
C SER A 20 -25.25 14.49 28.78
N ALA A 21 -24.58 14.82 27.69
CA ALA A 21 -25.20 15.62 26.64
C ALA A 21 -26.37 14.81 26.06
N GLN A 22 -27.60 15.29 26.25
CA GLN A 22 -28.76 14.75 25.59
C GLN A 22 -28.63 15.00 24.07
N MET A 23 -28.16 13.98 23.35
CA MET A 23 -28.43 13.86 21.93
C MET A 23 -29.95 13.76 21.75
N SER A 24 -30.48 14.67 20.94
CA SER A 24 -31.83 14.62 20.39
C SER A 24 -32.09 13.24 19.76
N ARG A 25 -32.95 12.44 20.41
CA ARG A 25 -33.57 11.28 19.77
C ARG A 25 -34.49 11.81 18.68
N ALA A 26 -34.06 11.73 17.42
CA ALA A 26 -34.99 11.68 16.31
C ALA A 26 -35.81 10.40 16.48
N SER A 27 -37.03 10.54 16.99
CA SER A 27 -38.02 9.46 17.03
C SER A 27 -38.29 9.00 15.60
N MET A 28 -37.79 7.83 15.24
CA MET A 28 -38.07 7.19 13.96
C MET A 28 -39.58 6.92 13.90
N LEU A 29 -40.29 7.64 13.03
CA LEU A 29 -41.69 7.40 12.71
C LEU A 29 -41.81 5.98 12.17
N LYS A 30 -42.36 5.08 12.99
CA LYS A 30 -42.68 3.71 12.58
C LYS A 30 -43.98 3.75 11.78
N THR A 31 -43.88 4.03 10.49
CA THR A 31 -45.01 3.85 9.57
C THR A 31 -45.17 2.36 9.32
N THR A 32 -45.97 1.67 10.13
CA THR A 32 -46.41 0.31 9.81
C THR A 32 -47.48 0.37 8.74
N THR A 33 -47.09 0.16 7.49
CA THR A 33 -48.01 -0.29 6.44
C THR A 33 -48.16 -1.81 6.56
N ASN A 34 -49.39 -2.26 6.78
CA ASN A 34 -49.76 -3.68 6.74
C ASN A 34 -49.46 -4.23 5.33
N MET A 35 -48.44 -5.06 5.20
CA MET A 35 -48.19 -5.83 3.98
C MET A 35 -48.40 -7.32 4.25
N ASN A 36 -49.23 -7.93 3.42
CA ASN A 36 -49.68 -9.31 3.51
C ASN A 36 -48.53 -10.33 3.40
N ARG A 37 -48.69 -11.44 4.12
CA ARG A 37 -47.84 -12.64 4.14
C ARG A 37 -47.56 -13.19 2.73
N ALA A 38 -46.37 -12.88 2.21
CA ALA A 38 -45.59 -13.75 1.35
C ALA A 38 -44.11 -13.30 1.47
N GLU A 39 -43.33 -14.09 2.21
CA GLU A 39 -41.86 -14.13 2.26
C GLU A 39 -41.10 -12.82 2.00
N VAL A 40 -41.12 -11.90 2.96
CA VAL A 40 -40.04 -10.91 3.07
C VAL A 40 -38.84 -11.64 3.66
N ALA A 41 -37.88 -12.04 2.80
CA ALA A 41 -36.58 -12.52 3.24
C ALA A 41 -36.01 -11.51 4.24
N ALA A 42 -35.75 -11.93 5.47
CA ALA A 42 -35.21 -11.05 6.51
C ALA A 42 -33.80 -10.61 6.10
N VAL A 43 -33.69 -9.43 5.47
CA VAL A 43 -32.42 -8.80 5.13
C VAL A 43 -31.78 -8.35 6.45
N LYS A 44 -30.86 -9.16 7.01
CA LYS A 44 -29.96 -8.67 8.05
C LYS A 44 -28.93 -7.78 7.38
N ILE A 45 -29.25 -6.49 7.30
CA ILE A 45 -28.28 -5.46 6.93
C ILE A 45 -27.41 -5.23 8.17
N VAL A 46 -26.12 -5.56 8.13
CA VAL A 46 -25.13 -4.95 9.03
C VAL A 46 -24.57 -3.76 8.24
N PRO A 47 -25.21 -2.57 8.29
CA PRO A 47 -25.02 -1.54 7.25
C PRO A 47 -23.70 -0.81 7.37
N ASP A 48 -23.12 -0.86 8.57
CA ASP A 48 -21.98 -0.04 8.92
C ASP A 48 -20.70 -0.81 8.64
N TRP A 49 -19.79 -0.14 7.93
CA TRP A 49 -18.42 -0.57 7.84
C TRP A 49 -17.82 -0.72 9.24
N SER A 50 -17.01 -1.76 9.42
CA SER A 50 -16.13 -1.86 10.57
C SER A 50 -15.23 -0.62 10.68
N GLY A 51 -14.63 -0.42 11.84
CA GLY A 51 -13.46 0.43 11.94
C GLY A 51 -12.34 -0.08 11.04
N TYR A 52 -11.43 0.82 10.64
CA TYR A 52 -10.22 0.38 9.95
C TYR A 52 -9.36 -0.45 10.89
N MET A 53 -9.03 -1.64 10.41
CA MET A 53 -8.04 -2.53 10.98
C MET A 53 -6.69 -2.23 10.32
N GLU A 54 -5.68 -2.00 11.14
CA GLU A 54 -4.28 -1.96 10.70
C GLU A 54 -3.67 -3.34 10.93
N THR A 55 -2.94 -3.84 9.93
CA THR A 55 -2.26 -5.14 10.02
C THR A 55 -0.81 -4.88 10.37
N PRO A 56 -0.35 -5.20 11.61
CA PRO A 56 1.03 -4.90 12.03
C PRO A 56 2.08 -5.53 11.10
N ASP A 57 1.77 -6.71 10.58
CA ASP A 57 2.64 -7.47 9.67
C ASP A 57 2.65 -6.91 8.23
N LEU A 58 1.71 -6.04 7.88
CA LEU A 58 1.60 -5.40 6.56
C LEU A 58 1.50 -3.88 6.73
N PRO A 59 2.61 -3.24 7.13
CA PRO A 59 2.61 -1.83 7.50
C PRO A 59 2.10 -0.96 6.35
N GLY A 60 1.07 -0.15 6.65
CA GLY A 60 0.48 0.78 5.69
C GLY A 60 -0.76 0.27 4.95
N LEU A 61 -1.13 -1.01 5.11
CA LEU A 61 -2.43 -1.55 4.68
C LEU A 61 -3.49 -1.30 5.75
N LYS A 62 -4.59 -0.66 5.35
CA LYS A 62 -5.80 -0.49 6.15
C LYS A 62 -6.95 -1.25 5.51
N VAL A 63 -7.67 -2.02 6.30
CA VAL A 63 -8.80 -2.83 5.84
C VAL A 63 -10.01 -2.52 6.70
N ARG A 64 -11.18 -2.37 6.08
CA ARG A 64 -12.46 -2.42 6.79
C ARG A 64 -13.45 -3.25 5.99
N GLU A 65 -14.43 -3.79 6.66
CA GLU A 65 -15.37 -4.74 6.07
C GLU A 65 -16.82 -4.37 6.40
N ARG A 66 -17.74 -4.78 5.53
CA ARG A 66 -19.17 -4.79 5.82
C ARG A 66 -19.79 -6.08 5.32
N HIS A 67 -20.70 -6.63 6.12
CA HIS A 67 -21.36 -7.90 5.84
C HIS A 67 -22.86 -7.71 5.71
N TYR A 68 -23.47 -8.28 4.69
CA TYR A 68 -24.91 -8.19 4.51
C TYR A 68 -25.45 -9.41 3.77
N ILE A 69 -26.73 -9.69 4.00
CA ILE A 69 -27.42 -10.85 3.40
C ILE A 69 -28.51 -10.32 2.46
N ILE A 70 -28.51 -10.75 1.20
CA ILE A 70 -29.56 -10.46 0.22
C ILE A 70 -30.15 -11.80 -0.25
N GLY A 71 -31.39 -12.08 0.14
CA GLY A 71 -32.00 -13.40 -0.07
C GLY A 71 -31.20 -14.48 0.66
N ASN A 72 -30.76 -15.51 -0.07
CA ASN A 72 -29.90 -16.58 0.44
C ASN A 72 -28.39 -16.32 0.23
N THR A 73 -28.03 -15.15 -0.31
CA THR A 73 -26.64 -14.80 -0.61
C THR A 73 -26.05 -14.00 0.55
N GLN A 74 -24.96 -14.50 1.11
CA GLN A 74 -24.10 -13.77 2.03
C GLN A 74 -23.08 -12.97 1.24
N LYS A 75 -22.90 -11.69 1.57
CA LYS A 75 -21.96 -10.78 0.91
C LYS A 75 -21.01 -10.16 1.93
N LEU A 76 -19.74 -10.09 1.55
CA LEU A 76 -18.68 -9.33 2.19
C LEU A 76 -18.18 -8.30 1.18
N ASP A 77 -18.26 -7.04 1.54
CA ASP A 77 -17.48 -6.00 0.89
C ASP A 77 -16.28 -5.67 1.78
N MET A 78 -15.09 -5.70 1.20
CA MET A 78 -13.84 -5.39 1.88
C MET A 78 -13.24 -4.14 1.23
N GLU A 79 -13.16 -3.04 1.98
CA GLU A 79 -12.48 -1.84 1.53
C GLU A 79 -11.02 -1.87 2.01
N VAL A 80 -10.12 -1.71 1.06
CA VAL A 80 -8.68 -1.75 1.28
C VAL A 80 -8.05 -0.44 0.83
N ILE A 81 -7.16 0.09 1.68
CA ILE A 81 -6.43 1.33 1.45
C ILE A 81 -4.96 1.08 1.76
N SER A 82 -4.07 1.62 0.93
CA SER A 82 -2.64 1.66 1.22
C SER A 82 -2.17 3.11 1.27
N ALA A 83 -1.30 3.44 2.23
CA ALA A 83 -0.66 4.76 2.30
C ALA A 83 0.28 5.04 1.12
N LYS A 84 0.69 4.01 0.37
CA LYS A 84 1.64 4.05 -0.74
C LYS A 84 1.13 3.23 -1.93
N HIS A 85 1.77 3.35 -3.09
CA HIS A 85 1.51 2.45 -4.21
C HIS A 85 1.88 1.02 -3.80
N ALA A 86 0.91 0.11 -3.89
CA ALA A 86 1.08 -1.27 -3.48
C ALA A 86 0.31 -2.22 -4.41
N THR A 87 0.68 -3.50 -4.39
CA THR A 87 -0.11 -4.59 -4.96
C THR A 87 -0.41 -5.61 -3.87
N GLY A 88 -1.48 -6.38 -4.04
CA GLY A 88 -1.80 -7.48 -3.14
C GLY A 88 -2.86 -8.38 -3.74
N ASN A 89 -2.88 -9.63 -3.28
CA ASN A 89 -3.90 -10.62 -3.61
C ASN A 89 -4.78 -10.82 -2.38
N PHE A 90 -6.09 -10.67 -2.55
CA PHE A 90 -7.04 -10.73 -1.46
C PHE A 90 -8.08 -11.81 -1.69
N THR A 91 -8.51 -12.49 -0.63
CA THR A 91 -9.59 -13.48 -0.70
C THR A 91 -10.36 -13.51 0.60
N ALA A 92 -11.49 -14.20 0.60
CA ALA A 92 -12.31 -14.41 1.79
C ALA A 92 -12.85 -15.84 1.85
N SER A 93 -13.22 -16.29 3.05
CA SER A 93 -13.87 -17.57 3.32
C SER A 93 -14.90 -17.43 4.45
N THR A 94 -15.88 -18.34 4.49
CA THR A 94 -16.94 -18.36 5.52
C THR A 94 -16.87 -19.54 6.49
N CYS A 95 -15.86 -20.41 6.38
CA CYS A 95 -15.77 -21.65 7.17
C CYS A 95 -14.45 -21.87 7.93
N ASN A 96 -13.52 -20.91 7.95
CA ASN A 96 -12.14 -21.12 8.43
C ASN A 96 -11.38 -22.26 7.71
N GLU A 97 -11.96 -22.81 6.64
CA GLU A 97 -11.31 -23.75 5.73
C GLU A 97 -10.55 -22.94 4.68
N ASN A 98 -9.44 -23.47 4.16
CA ASN A 98 -8.62 -22.88 3.08
C ASN A 98 -9.37 -22.72 1.73
N ARG A 99 -10.70 -22.67 1.74
CA ARG A 99 -11.55 -22.49 0.58
C ARG A 99 -11.74 -21.00 0.32
N THR A 100 -11.25 -20.55 -0.82
CA THR A 100 -11.41 -19.18 -1.29
C THR A 100 -12.80 -19.00 -1.91
N ILE A 101 -13.53 -17.98 -1.46
CA ILE A 101 -14.78 -17.53 -2.08
C ILE A 101 -14.40 -16.67 -3.28
N ASN A 102 -14.86 -17.06 -4.47
CA ASN A 102 -14.61 -16.35 -5.73
C ASN A 102 -13.12 -16.14 -6.05
N GLY A 103 -12.25 -17.00 -5.52
CA GLY A 103 -10.81 -16.98 -5.78
C GLY A 103 -10.05 -15.82 -5.13
N TRP A 104 -8.83 -15.61 -5.60
CA TRP A 104 -7.97 -14.48 -5.21
C TRP A 104 -8.21 -13.29 -6.16
N GLN A 105 -8.45 -12.11 -5.60
CA GLN A 105 -8.58 -10.86 -6.34
C GLN A 105 -7.26 -10.08 -6.23
N THR A 106 -6.53 -9.97 -7.33
CA THR A 106 -5.31 -9.15 -7.41
C THR A 106 -5.68 -7.70 -7.66
N ILE A 107 -5.15 -6.81 -6.83
CA ILE A 107 -5.39 -5.36 -6.96
C ILE A 107 -4.09 -4.56 -6.96
N THR A 108 -4.16 -3.42 -7.63
CA THR A 108 -3.18 -2.33 -7.49
C THR A 108 -3.83 -1.22 -6.67
N LEU A 109 -3.17 -0.81 -5.60
CA LEU A 109 -3.60 0.25 -4.71
C LEU A 109 -2.83 1.54 -5.02
N LEU A 110 -3.58 2.60 -5.29
CA LEU A 110 -3.04 3.96 -5.33
C LEU A 110 -2.99 4.54 -3.90
N PRO A 111 -2.04 5.44 -3.59
CA PRO A 111 -1.90 6.03 -2.27
C PRO A 111 -3.20 6.68 -1.79
N ASN A 112 -3.71 6.22 -0.64
CA ASN A 112 -4.90 6.74 0.04
C ASN A 112 -6.19 6.70 -0.81
N THR A 113 -6.22 5.90 -1.88
CA THR A 113 -7.42 5.71 -2.70
C THR A 113 -8.08 4.38 -2.32
N PRO A 114 -9.29 4.39 -1.76
CA PRO A 114 -10.00 3.16 -1.43
C PRO A 114 -10.31 2.32 -2.66
N GLN A 115 -10.17 1.00 -2.50
CA GLN A 115 -10.68 0.00 -3.43
C GLN A 115 -11.61 -0.93 -2.66
N VAL A 116 -12.77 -1.26 -3.23
CA VAL A 116 -13.73 -2.17 -2.62
C VAL A 116 -13.69 -3.49 -3.38
N LEU A 117 -13.46 -4.56 -2.64
CA LEU A 117 -13.50 -5.94 -3.13
C LEU A 117 -14.81 -6.58 -2.71
N HIS A 118 -15.37 -7.41 -3.58
CA HIS A 118 -16.68 -8.02 -3.39
C HIS A 118 -16.55 -9.54 -3.34
N PHE A 119 -17.00 -10.13 -2.24
CA PHE A 119 -17.07 -11.57 -2.04
C PHE A 119 -18.50 -11.96 -1.73
N GLU A 120 -18.98 -13.02 -2.38
CA GLU A 120 -20.35 -13.48 -2.17
C GLU A 120 -20.43 -15.01 -2.23
N THR A 121 -21.27 -15.57 -1.38
CA THR A 121 -21.50 -17.01 -1.33
C THR A 121 -22.94 -17.32 -0.96
N THR A 122 -23.44 -18.44 -1.46
CA THR A 122 -24.71 -19.03 -1.02
C THR A 122 -24.49 -20.12 0.04
N ASP A 123 -23.23 -20.43 0.37
CA ASP A 123 -22.91 -21.44 1.38
C ASP A 123 -23.32 -20.92 2.76
N ALA A 124 -24.16 -21.69 3.45
CA ALA A 124 -24.76 -21.33 4.74
C ALA A 124 -23.83 -21.55 5.95
N CYS A 125 -22.52 -21.49 5.73
CA CYS A 125 -21.55 -21.67 6.80
C CYS A 125 -21.69 -20.52 7.80
N ASN A 126 -22.16 -20.84 9.00
CA ASN A 126 -22.51 -19.86 10.04
C ASN A 126 -21.33 -19.50 10.95
N ASN A 127 -20.09 -19.77 10.53
CA ASN A 127 -18.92 -19.62 11.39
C ASN A 127 -18.29 -18.21 11.31
N GLY A 128 -18.75 -17.35 10.39
CA GLY A 128 -18.26 -15.97 10.24
C GLY A 128 -17.52 -15.77 8.92
N TRP A 129 -16.91 -14.59 8.74
CA TRP A 129 -16.07 -14.28 7.59
C TRP A 129 -14.60 -14.21 8.03
N TRP A 130 -13.71 -14.74 7.20
CA TRP A 130 -12.28 -14.53 7.29
C TRP A 130 -11.80 -14.01 5.96
N TRP A 131 -10.88 -13.05 5.98
CA TRP A 131 -10.18 -12.63 4.79
C TRP A 131 -8.69 -12.90 4.94
N GLN A 132 -8.04 -13.10 3.80
CA GLN A 132 -6.62 -13.36 3.72
C GLN A 132 -6.01 -12.45 2.66
N VAL A 133 -4.75 -12.10 2.88
CA VAL A 133 -3.95 -11.33 1.95
C VAL A 133 -2.64 -12.05 1.70
N ALA A 134 -2.23 -12.12 0.44
CA ALA A 134 -0.99 -12.73 0.00
C ALA A 134 -0.26 -11.78 -0.96
N ASN A 135 1.07 -11.90 -1.02
CA ASN A 135 1.93 -11.13 -1.91
C ASN A 135 1.70 -9.61 -1.84
N PHE A 136 1.38 -9.09 -0.65
CA PHE A 136 1.23 -7.66 -0.45
C PHE A 136 2.61 -6.99 -0.50
N ASN A 137 2.79 -6.10 -1.46
CA ASN A 137 4.08 -5.46 -1.72
C ASN A 137 3.91 -3.96 -1.92
N ILE A 138 4.62 -3.17 -1.10
CA ILE A 138 4.74 -1.73 -1.33
C ILE A 138 5.77 -1.49 -2.43
N LEU A 139 5.28 -1.08 -3.59
CA LEU A 139 6.09 -0.92 -4.79
C LEU A 139 7.05 0.29 -4.74
N THR A 140 6.74 1.27 -3.89
CA THR A 140 7.46 2.56 -3.82
C THR A 140 8.47 2.63 -2.66
N ASN A 141 8.62 1.56 -1.89
CA ASN A 141 9.72 1.44 -0.95
C ASN A 141 10.99 1.04 -1.69
N TRP A 142 12.13 1.54 -1.19
CA TRP A 142 13.42 1.04 -1.64
C TRP A 142 13.58 -0.42 -1.21
N SER A 143 14.05 -1.25 -2.13
CA SER A 143 14.59 -2.57 -1.81
C SER A 143 15.80 -2.45 -0.89
N ASP A 144 16.21 -3.58 -0.33
CA ASP A 144 17.54 -3.69 0.27
C ASP A 144 18.63 -3.38 -0.75
N TRP A 145 19.79 -2.97 -0.24
CA TRP A 145 20.99 -2.78 -1.04
C TRP A 145 21.52 -4.13 -1.51
N THR A 146 21.79 -4.23 -2.79
CA THR A 146 22.58 -5.29 -3.41
C THR A 146 23.96 -4.74 -3.76
N VAL A 147 24.99 -5.59 -3.75
CA VAL A 147 26.38 -5.18 -3.94
C VAL A 147 27.04 -6.01 -5.03
N ASP A 148 27.64 -5.34 -6.01
CA ASP A 148 28.51 -6.00 -6.98
C ASP A 148 29.85 -6.34 -6.33
N GLN A 149 30.23 -7.61 -6.34
CA GLN A 149 31.40 -8.09 -5.59
C GLN A 149 32.73 -7.58 -6.18
N GLY A 150 32.80 -7.33 -7.49
CA GLY A 150 34.03 -6.88 -8.16
C GLY A 150 34.31 -5.38 -7.94
N THR A 151 33.28 -4.55 -8.02
CA THR A 151 33.39 -3.09 -7.98
C THR A 151 32.95 -2.47 -6.66
N GLN A 152 32.26 -3.23 -5.81
CA GLN A 152 31.64 -2.78 -4.57
C GLN A 152 30.57 -1.69 -4.77
N ILE A 153 30.07 -1.53 -6.00
CA ILE A 153 28.92 -0.66 -6.27
C ILE A 153 27.69 -1.24 -5.58
N LYS A 154 26.98 -0.39 -4.85
CA LYS A 154 25.71 -0.71 -4.24
C LYS A 154 24.59 -0.22 -5.14
N ALA A 155 23.56 -1.05 -5.32
CA ALA A 155 22.35 -0.69 -6.02
C ALA A 155 21.12 -1.12 -5.23
N ARG A 156 20.09 -0.28 -5.21
CA ARG A 156 18.75 -0.64 -4.75
C ARG A 156 17.70 -0.03 -5.67
N MET A 157 16.52 -0.62 -5.71
CA MET A 157 15.45 -0.17 -6.60
C MET A 157 14.16 0.18 -5.85
N ARG A 158 13.32 0.98 -6.48
CA ARG A 158 11.89 1.08 -6.19
C ARG A 158 11.14 1.34 -7.48
N TYR A 159 9.85 1.01 -7.53
CA TYR A 159 9.00 1.57 -8.57
C TYR A 159 8.60 2.99 -8.19
N ASN A 160 8.34 3.79 -9.22
CA ASN A 160 7.69 5.07 -9.07
C ASN A 160 6.70 5.26 -10.22
N PHE A 161 5.83 6.26 -10.12
CA PHE A 161 4.73 6.49 -11.03
C PHE A 161 4.75 7.94 -11.50
N THR A 162 4.51 8.17 -12.78
CA THR A 162 4.30 9.53 -13.29
C THR A 162 2.97 10.09 -12.77
N THR A 163 2.72 11.38 -12.99
CA THR A 163 1.43 11.99 -12.64
C THR A 163 0.25 11.36 -13.41
N GLN A 164 0.53 10.72 -14.56
CA GLN A 164 -0.44 9.97 -15.35
C GLN A 164 -0.56 8.49 -14.93
N GLY A 165 0.10 8.07 -13.85
CA GLY A 165 0.05 6.69 -13.35
C GLY A 165 0.93 5.69 -14.10
N VAL A 166 1.83 6.15 -14.97
CA VAL A 166 2.75 5.25 -15.69
C VAL A 166 3.85 4.79 -14.74
N LYS A 167 3.96 3.47 -14.56
CA LYS A 167 4.98 2.82 -13.70
C LYS A 167 6.36 2.85 -14.37
N PHE A 168 7.40 3.23 -13.63
CA PHE A 168 8.80 3.19 -14.07
C PHE A 168 9.72 2.74 -12.93
N ILE A 169 10.97 2.40 -13.26
CA ILE A 169 11.96 1.91 -12.29
C ILE A 169 12.82 3.11 -11.84
N GLN A 170 12.99 3.28 -10.54
CA GLN A 170 14.04 4.13 -9.97
C GLN A 170 15.11 3.26 -9.35
N VAL A 171 16.35 3.54 -9.69
CA VAL A 171 17.52 2.86 -9.12
C VAL A 171 18.35 3.89 -8.40
N GLU A 172 18.69 3.64 -7.15
CA GLU A 172 19.70 4.39 -6.42
C GLU A 172 21.01 3.62 -6.43
N LEU A 173 22.08 4.31 -6.80
CA LEU A 173 23.42 3.78 -6.92
C LEU A 173 24.36 4.54 -6.00
N GLN A 174 25.26 3.82 -5.34
CA GLN A 174 26.34 4.39 -4.53
C GLN A 174 27.63 3.62 -4.82
N ALA A 175 28.76 4.31 -4.89
CA ALA A 175 30.07 3.69 -5.10
C ALA A 175 31.04 4.12 -4.01
N PRO A 176 31.98 3.25 -3.60
CA PRO A 176 32.98 3.59 -2.57
C PRO A 176 34.06 4.56 -3.06
N GLN A 177 34.05 4.92 -4.33
CA GLN A 177 35.00 5.81 -4.98
C GLN A 177 34.37 6.44 -6.22
N THR A 178 34.91 7.57 -6.66
CA THR A 178 34.47 8.23 -7.89
C THR A 178 34.71 7.34 -9.10
N CYS A 179 33.65 7.07 -9.86
CA CYS A 179 33.71 6.16 -11.00
C CYS A 179 32.68 6.50 -12.07
N ARG A 180 32.91 5.94 -13.27
CA ARG A 180 31.97 5.95 -14.39
C ARG A 180 31.77 4.54 -14.94
N PHE A 181 30.55 4.23 -15.36
CA PHE A 181 30.19 2.92 -15.92
C PHE A 181 28.88 3.00 -16.70
N LEU A 182 28.57 1.94 -17.46
CA LEU A 182 27.24 1.73 -18.02
C LEU A 182 26.46 0.81 -17.09
N PHE A 183 25.22 1.19 -16.77
CA PHE A 183 24.31 0.42 -15.93
C PHE A 183 23.06 0.00 -16.72
N ALA A 184 22.61 -1.22 -16.53
CA ALA A 184 21.34 -1.70 -17.06
C ALA A 184 20.59 -2.52 -16.00
N THR A 185 19.28 -2.60 -16.14
CA THR A 185 18.42 -3.30 -15.19
C THR A 185 17.20 -3.93 -15.86
N LYS A 186 16.73 -5.02 -15.29
CA LYS A 186 15.50 -5.72 -15.67
C LYS A 186 14.73 -6.17 -14.42
N VAL A 187 13.43 -6.40 -14.60
CA VAL A 187 12.56 -6.95 -13.55
C VAL A 187 11.94 -8.30 -13.92
N CYS A 188 12.51 -8.91 -14.96
CA CYS A 188 12.15 -10.22 -15.47
C CYS A 188 13.39 -11.08 -15.60
N GLN A 189 13.40 -12.29 -15.04
CA GLN A 189 14.60 -13.13 -15.07
C GLN A 189 14.96 -13.54 -16.51
N ALA A 190 13.96 -13.87 -17.32
CA ALA A 190 14.15 -14.36 -18.68
C ALA A 190 14.61 -13.28 -19.69
N ASP A 191 14.44 -12.00 -19.34
CA ASP A 191 14.74 -10.90 -20.27
C ASP A 191 16.24 -10.60 -20.36
N ASP A 192 16.66 -9.96 -21.45
CA ASP A 192 17.98 -9.33 -21.50
C ASP A 192 18.06 -8.21 -20.44
N VAL A 193 19.19 -8.12 -19.73
CA VAL A 193 19.42 -7.04 -18.76
C VAL A 193 19.37 -5.65 -19.40
N ALA A 194 19.68 -5.57 -20.70
CA ALA A 194 19.65 -4.35 -21.49
C ALA A 194 18.24 -3.95 -21.93
N LEU A 195 17.19 -4.70 -21.58
CA LEU A 195 15.83 -4.45 -22.05
C LEU A 195 15.34 -3.03 -21.74
N ASN A 196 15.63 -2.52 -20.53
CA ASN A 196 15.28 -1.16 -20.13
C ASN A 196 16.35 -0.11 -20.53
N GLY A 197 17.33 -0.52 -21.34
CA GLY A 197 18.40 0.30 -21.88
C GLY A 197 19.62 0.42 -20.97
N TRP A 198 20.79 0.55 -21.59
CA TRP A 198 22.02 0.94 -20.90
C TRP A 198 22.01 2.44 -20.63
N ARG A 199 22.37 2.83 -19.41
CA ARG A 199 22.52 4.23 -18.99
C ARG A 199 23.95 4.53 -18.56
N PRO A 200 24.57 5.62 -19.05
CA PRO A 200 25.82 6.10 -18.50
C PRO A 200 25.60 6.64 -17.09
N VAL A 201 26.47 6.22 -16.17
CA VAL A 201 26.44 6.57 -14.75
C VAL A 201 27.79 7.16 -14.36
N GLN A 202 27.73 8.23 -13.56
CA GLN A 202 28.90 8.85 -12.93
C GLN A 202 28.58 9.14 -11.47
N LEU A 203 29.30 8.45 -10.59
CA LEU A 203 29.14 8.57 -9.14
C LEU A 203 30.35 9.25 -8.54
N GLN A 204 30.11 10.08 -7.54
CA GLN A 204 31.17 10.52 -6.63
C GLN A 204 31.28 9.52 -5.48
N GLN A 205 32.43 9.52 -4.83
CA GLN A 205 32.68 8.66 -3.67
C GLN A 205 31.61 8.83 -2.59
N GLU A 206 30.99 7.71 -2.21
CA GLU A 206 29.95 7.59 -1.18
C GLU A 206 28.69 8.44 -1.42
N GLU A 207 28.56 9.09 -2.59
CA GLU A 207 27.37 9.85 -2.95
C GLU A 207 26.34 8.93 -3.61
N ALA A 208 25.16 8.84 -3.02
CA ALA A 208 24.04 8.11 -3.62
C ALA A 208 23.37 8.98 -4.70
N LYS A 209 23.14 8.41 -5.89
CA LYS A 209 22.43 9.07 -7.00
C LYS A 209 21.31 8.19 -7.53
N VAL A 210 20.20 8.84 -7.89
CA VAL A 210 19.00 8.19 -8.43
C VAL A 210 18.93 8.33 -9.94
N TYR A 211 18.66 7.21 -10.61
CA TYR A 211 18.48 7.09 -12.05
C TYR A 211 17.09 6.49 -12.35
N ASN A 212 16.45 7.00 -13.41
CA ASN A 212 15.13 6.53 -13.85
C ASN A 212 15.27 5.68 -15.12
N PHE A 213 14.58 4.54 -15.14
CA PHE A 213 14.49 3.64 -16.28
C PHE A 213 13.04 3.42 -16.65
N ASP A 214 12.75 3.42 -17.95
CA ASP A 214 11.44 2.99 -18.45
C ASP A 214 11.23 1.53 -18.06
N LEU A 215 9.99 1.14 -17.80
CA LEU A 215 9.63 -0.25 -17.60
C LEU A 215 9.04 -0.82 -18.89
N ARG A 216 9.80 -1.69 -19.56
CA ARG A 216 9.43 -2.23 -20.88
C ARG A 216 8.88 -3.66 -20.88
N ASN A 217 8.77 -4.29 -19.71
CA ASN A 217 8.24 -5.64 -19.56
C ASN A 217 7.05 -5.69 -18.61
N THR A 218 6.34 -6.82 -18.62
CA THR A 218 5.09 -7.01 -17.89
C THR A 218 5.20 -7.97 -16.70
N CYS A 219 6.31 -8.71 -16.56
CA CYS A 219 6.49 -9.63 -15.45
C CYS A 219 7.08 -8.95 -14.19
N GLN A 220 6.92 -9.58 -13.04
CA GLN A 220 7.35 -9.09 -11.72
C GLN A 220 7.92 -10.26 -10.90
N ASP A 221 8.92 -10.96 -11.44
CA ASP A 221 9.54 -12.15 -10.82
C ASP A 221 10.83 -11.82 -10.03
N GLY A 222 11.30 -10.57 -10.08
CA GLY A 222 12.44 -10.10 -9.31
C GLY A 222 13.05 -8.82 -9.88
N TRP A 223 14.27 -8.50 -9.44
CA TRP A 223 15.04 -7.38 -9.95
C TRP A 223 16.50 -7.79 -10.15
N TRP A 224 17.03 -7.51 -11.34
CA TRP A 224 18.42 -7.77 -11.70
C TRP A 224 19.04 -6.54 -12.34
N TRP A 225 20.35 -6.44 -12.21
CA TRP A 225 21.13 -5.36 -12.79
C TRP A 225 22.53 -5.82 -13.15
N GLN A 226 23.15 -5.09 -14.07
CA GLN A 226 24.53 -5.30 -14.49
C GLN A 226 25.22 -3.97 -14.73
N ILE A 227 26.54 -4.02 -14.59
CA ILE A 227 27.44 -2.95 -14.96
C ILE A 227 28.42 -3.43 -16.02
N LYS A 228 28.84 -2.53 -16.91
CA LYS A 228 29.96 -2.76 -17.83
C LYS A 228 30.76 -1.48 -18.02
N ASN A 229 31.94 -1.60 -18.61
CA ASN A 229 32.83 -0.48 -18.90
C ASN A 229 33.11 0.37 -17.65
N TYR A 230 33.49 -0.31 -16.56
CA TYR A 230 33.76 0.33 -15.28
C TYR A 230 35.14 0.98 -15.27
N TYR A 231 35.19 2.28 -14.96
CA TYR A 231 36.42 3.04 -14.82
C TYR A 231 36.45 3.76 -13.48
N LYS A 232 37.56 3.58 -12.75
CA LYS A 232 37.87 4.34 -11.53
C LYS A 232 38.49 5.66 -11.96
N ASN A 233 37.93 6.79 -11.53
CA ASN A 233 38.62 8.06 -11.66
C ASN A 233 39.43 8.25 -10.39
N SER A 234 40.75 8.26 -10.50
CA SER A 234 41.61 8.66 -9.38
C SER A 234 41.30 10.13 -9.02
N PRO A 235 41.26 10.53 -7.74
CA PRO A 235 41.12 11.93 -7.38
C PRO A 235 42.44 12.64 -7.74
N GLY A 236 42.54 13.12 -8.98
CA GLY A 236 43.72 13.82 -9.46
C GLY A 236 43.82 13.85 -10.98
N PHE A 237 43.47 15.02 -11.54
CA PHE A 237 43.78 15.53 -12.88
C PHE A 237 43.17 14.83 -14.11
N GLY A 238 42.54 15.66 -14.95
CA GLY A 238 42.48 15.44 -16.40
C GLY A 238 41.09 15.48 -16.97
N ASN A 239 40.81 16.55 -17.71
CA ASN A 239 39.61 16.77 -18.51
C ASN A 239 39.40 15.66 -19.56
N ASP A 240 38.15 15.59 -20.05
CA ASP A 240 37.79 15.13 -21.39
C ASP A 240 38.27 13.73 -21.80
N LEU A 241 37.46 12.72 -21.46
CA LEU A 241 37.34 11.51 -22.27
C LEU A 241 35.89 11.39 -22.68
N GLU A 242 35.56 12.14 -23.73
CA GLU A 242 34.39 11.96 -24.59
C GLU A 242 34.39 10.49 -25.04
N LEU A 243 33.41 9.72 -24.55
CA LEU A 243 33.22 8.34 -24.97
C LEU A 243 32.58 8.39 -26.35
N ASN A 244 33.40 8.40 -27.40
CA ASN A 244 32.90 8.06 -28.72
C ASN A 244 32.40 6.60 -28.69
N PRO A 245 31.16 6.34 -29.14
CA PRO A 245 30.70 4.98 -29.37
C PRO A 245 31.48 4.43 -30.57
N THR A 246 32.28 3.38 -30.36
CA THR A 246 32.69 2.50 -31.46
C THR A 246 31.62 1.42 -31.61
N ASP A 247 31.18 1.28 -32.85
CA ASP A 247 30.09 0.45 -33.37
C ASP A 247 30.02 -0.99 -32.82
#